data_AF-A0A3M1N9I4-F1
#
_entry.id   AF-A0A3M1N9I4-F1
#
_cell.length_a   1.000
_cell.length_b   1.000
_cell.length_c   1.000
_cell.angle_alpha   90.00
_cell.angle_beta   90.00
_cell.angle_gamma   90.00
#
_symmetry.space_group_name_H-M   'P 1'
#
loop_
_entity.id
_entity.type
_entity.pdbx_description
1 polymer ?
#
loop_
_entity_poly.entity_id
_entity_poly.type
_entity_poly.pdbx_seq_one_letter_code
_entity_poly.pdbx_strand_id
1 'polypeptide(L)'
;IPLNVWLLTPWMRPFRWSRLLLTYLLPILPLLIAWDGLVSHLRAYSADDLRALAAEVHVPGYAWETGTLRARGAPLTYILGIPHHD
;
A
#
# COMPACT_ATOMS: atom_id res chain seq x y z
N ILE A 1 -6.34 3.85 -8.55
CA ILE A 1 -6.29 2.45 -9.05
C ILE A 1 -7.64 1.96 -9.59
N PRO A 2 -8.78 2.00 -8.87
CA PRO A 2 -10.03 1.39 -9.34
C PRO A 2 -10.64 2.03 -10.61
N LEU A 3 -10.53 3.35 -10.77
CA LEU A 3 -10.92 4.06 -12.01
C LEU A 3 -10.12 3.62 -13.23
N ASN A 4 -8.83 3.35 -13.05
CA ASN A 4 -7.97 2.88 -14.14
C ASN A 4 -8.38 1.48 -14.59
N VAL A 5 -8.90 0.65 -13.67
CA VAL A 5 -9.44 -0.67 -14.02
C VAL A 5 -10.67 -0.51 -14.91
N TRP A 6 -11.61 0.37 -14.55
CA TRP A 6 -12.77 0.68 -15.40
C TRP A 6 -12.32 1.10 -16.81
N LEU A 7 -11.36 2.02 -16.91
CA LEU A 7 -10.93 2.56 -18.20
C LEU A 7 -10.10 1.57 -19.05
N LEU A 8 -9.22 0.79 -18.41
CA LEU A 8 -8.20 -0.02 -19.10
C LEU A 8 -8.62 -1.48 -19.28
N THR A 9 -9.65 -1.97 -18.58
CA THR A 9 -10.16 -3.35 -18.70
C THR A 9 -10.38 -3.84 -20.14
N PRO A 10 -10.93 -3.06 -21.10
CA PRO A 10 -11.14 -3.56 -22.46
C PRO A 10 -9.83 -3.82 -23.23
N TRP A 11 -8.72 -3.19 -22.83
CA TRP A 11 -7.40 -3.41 -23.42
C TRP A 11 -6.53 -4.42 -22.66
N MET A 12 -6.98 -4.90 -21.50
CA MET A 12 -6.25 -5.92 -20.72
C MET A 12 -6.40 -7.30 -21.35
N ARG A 13 -5.29 -7.86 -21.84
CA ARG A 13 -5.22 -9.23 -22.34
C ARG A 13 -5.08 -10.25 -21.18
N PRO A 14 -5.55 -11.50 -21.34
CA PRO A 14 -6.41 -11.98 -22.43
C PRO A 14 -7.81 -11.36 -22.35
N PHE A 15 -8.36 -10.98 -23.51
CA PHE A 15 -9.70 -10.41 -23.60
C PHE A 15 -10.75 -11.48 -23.30
N ARG A 16 -11.62 -11.23 -22.32
CA ARG A 16 -12.70 -12.15 -21.93
C ARG A 16 -13.99 -11.36 -21.76
N TRP A 17 -15.05 -11.79 -22.44
CA TRP A 17 -16.40 -11.19 -22.31
C TRP A 17 -16.92 -11.20 -20.88
N SER A 18 -16.60 -12.25 -20.11
CA SER A 18 -16.92 -12.30 -18.67
C SER A 18 -16.31 -11.15 -17.89
N ARG A 19 -15.11 -10.69 -18.25
CA ARG A 19 -14.45 -9.54 -17.60
C ARG A 19 -15.20 -8.24 -17.88
N LEU A 20 -15.73 -8.04 -19.08
CA LEU A 20 -16.55 -6.87 -19.41
C LEU A 20 -17.88 -6.88 -18.63
N LEU A 21 -18.57 -8.02 -18.59
CA LEU A 21 -19.81 -8.15 -17.81
C LEU A 21 -19.57 -7.86 -16.33
N LEU A 22 -18.55 -8.46 -15.73
CA LEU A 22 -18.25 -8.28 -14.30
C LEU A 22 -17.71 -6.89 -13.95
N THR A 23 -17.07 -6.20 -14.90
CA THR A 23 -16.49 -4.85 -14.66
C THR A 23 -17.51 -3.74 -14.88
N TYR A 24 -18.36 -3.85 -15.91
CA TYR A 24 -19.27 -2.77 -16.30
C TYR A 24 -20.72 -3.00 -15.87
N LEU A 25 -21.22 -4.25 -15.82
CA LEU A 25 -22.63 -4.52 -15.49
C LEU A 25 -22.85 -4.72 -13.98
N LEU A 26 -21.96 -5.44 -13.31
CA LEU A 26 -22.06 -5.74 -11.87
C LEU A 26 -20.99 -5.06 -10.99
N PRO A 27 -20.22 -4.11 -11.55
CA PRO A 27 -18.89 -3.64 -11.10
C PRO A 27 -18.12 -4.45 -10.02
N ILE A 28 -18.14 -5.78 -10.07
CA ILE A 28 -17.54 -6.64 -9.03
C ILE A 28 -16.03 -6.47 -8.99
N LEU A 29 -15.38 -6.50 -10.16
CA LEU A 29 -13.91 -6.39 -10.23
C LEU A 29 -13.39 -5.05 -9.68
N PRO A 30 -13.96 -3.88 -10.06
CA PRO A 30 -13.61 -2.61 -9.46
C PRO A 30 -13.79 -2.54 -7.94
N LEU A 31 -14.88 -3.10 -7.42
CA LEU A 31 -15.17 -3.12 -5.99
C LEU A 31 -14.16 -3.98 -5.23
N LEU A 32 -13.85 -5.18 -5.74
CA LEU A 32 -12.84 -6.05 -5.14
C LEU A 32 -11.46 -5.39 -5.11
N ILE A 33 -11.08 -4.71 -6.19
CA ILE A 33 -9.77 -4.02 -6.27
C ILE A 33 -9.74 -2.80 -5.34
N ALA A 34 -10.84 -2.06 -5.22
CA ALA A 34 -10.94 -0.96 -4.28
C ALA A 34 -10.85 -1.45 -2.82
N TRP A 35 -11.53 -2.55 -2.51
CA TRP A 35 -11.49 -3.18 -1.19
C TRP A 35 -10.09 -3.67 -0.84
N ASP A 36 -9.43 -4.39 -1.74
CA ASP A 36 -8.05 -4.88 -1.56
C ASP A 36 -7.07 -3.73 -1.29
N GLY A 37 -7.18 -2.64 -2.05
CA GLY A 37 -6.37 -1.43 -1.82
C GLY A 37 -6.68 -0.74 -0.49
N LEU A 38 -7.95 -0.63 -0.11
CA LEU A 38 -8.37 -0.02 1.16
C LEU A 38 -7.86 -0.84 2.36
N VAL A 39 -8.08 -2.15 2.35
CA VAL A 39 -7.63 -3.05 3.43
C VAL A 39 -6.11 -3.04 3.55
N SER A 40 -5.40 -3.03 2.44
CA SER A 40 -3.93 -2.89 2.44
C SER A 40 -3.48 -1.57 3.05
N HIS A 41 -4.18 -0.46 2.75
CA HIS A 41 -3.85 0.86 3.32
C HIS A 41 -4.15 0.93 4.81
N LEU A 42 -5.26 0.35 5.27
CA LEU A 42 -5.61 0.30 6.69
C LEU A 42 -4.66 -0.59 7.51
N ARG A 43 -4.00 -1.57 6.88
CA ARG A 43 -3.01 -2.42 7.53
C ARG A 43 -1.62 -1.78 7.60
N ALA A 44 -1.35 -0.76 6.79
CA ALA A 44 -0.08 -0.05 6.82
C ALA A 44 0.00 0.84 8.07
N TYR A 45 1.06 0.68 8.85
CA TYR A 45 1.34 1.52 10.01
C TYR A 45 1.63 2.96 9.59
N SER A 46 1.13 3.92 10.36
CA SER A 46 1.55 5.32 10.23
C SER A 46 2.99 5.48 10.74
N ALA A 47 3.62 6.61 10.39
CA ALA A 47 4.95 6.91 10.90
C ALA A 47 4.99 7.04 12.43
N ASP A 48 3.89 7.50 13.02
CA ASP A 48 3.76 7.66 14.46
C ASP A 48 3.59 6.30 15.15
N ASP A 49 2.84 5.38 14.55
CA ASP A 49 2.75 4.00 15.05
C ASP A 49 4.11 3.30 15.01
N LEU A 50 4.86 3.46 13.90
CA LEU A 50 6.21 2.91 13.79
C LEU A 50 7.16 3.55 14.80
N ARG A 51 7.02 4.84 15.09
CA ARG A 51 7.82 5.53 16.11
C ARG A 51 7.55 4.98 17.51
N ALA A 52 6.28 4.76 17.85
CA ALA A 52 5.89 4.15 19.12
C ALA A 52 6.46 2.73 19.26
N LEU A 53 6.32 1.91 18.22
CA LEU A 53 6.89 0.55 18.20
C LEU A 53 8.42 0.55 18.33
N ALA A 54 9.11 1.46 17.63
CA ALA A 54 10.57 1.56 17.70
C ALA A 54 11.07 2.02 19.08
N ALA A 55 10.29 2.86 19.79
CA ALA A 55 10.60 3.30 21.14
C ALA A 55 10.55 2.16 22.17
N GLU A 56 9.74 1.13 21.91
CA GLU A 56 9.65 -0.07 22.76
C GLU A 56 10.78 -1.09 22.50
N VAL A 57 11.48 -0.98 21.37
CA VAL A 57 12.51 -1.93 20.95
C VAL A 57 13.92 -1.40 21.24
N HIS A 58 14.52 -1.88 22.34
CA HIS A 58 15.91 -1.57 22.66
C HIS A 58 16.86 -2.68 22.19
N VAL A 59 17.69 -2.37 21.19
CA VAL A 59 18.75 -3.25 20.69
C VAL A 59 20.09 -2.54 20.89
N PRO A 60 21.02 -3.10 21.68
CA PRO A 60 22.34 -2.49 21.89
C PRO A 60 23.08 -2.26 20.56
N GLY A 61 23.68 -1.09 20.40
CA GLY A 61 24.41 -0.71 19.18
C GLY A 61 23.52 -0.38 17.97
N TYR A 62 22.21 -0.21 18.14
CA TYR A 62 21.30 0.23 17.08
C TYR A 62 20.46 1.43 17.52
N ALA A 63 20.33 2.40 16.61
CA ALA A 63 19.43 3.54 16.72
C ALA A 63 18.30 3.43 15.68
N TRP A 64 17.07 3.73 16.07
CA TRP A 64 15.92 3.67 15.17
C TRP A 64 15.54 5.05 14.67
N GLU A 65 15.36 5.19 13.35
CA GLU A 65 14.84 6.39 12.71
C GLU A 65 13.53 6.06 11.97
N THR A 66 12.47 6.85 12.18
CA THR A 66 11.20 6.70 11.46
C THR A 66 10.80 7.98 10.76
N GLY A 67 10.18 7.86 9.59
CA GLY A 67 9.77 9.02 8.81
C GLY A 67 8.80 8.70 7.69
N THR A 68 8.46 9.76 6.95
CA THR A 68 7.61 9.67 5.76
C THR A 68 8.23 10.49 4.65
N LEU A 69 8.45 9.87 3.49
CA LEU A 69 8.92 10.53 2.28
C LEU A 69 7.74 10.79 1.35
N ARG A 70 7.74 11.95 0.70
CA ARG A 70 6.81 12.21 -0.41
C ARG A 70 7.29 11.47 -1.65
N ALA A 71 6.60 10.40 -2.02
CA ALA A 71 6.81 9.69 -3.28
C ALA A 71 5.68 10.00 -4.27
N ARG A 72 5.92 9.71 -5.55
CA ARG A 72 4.92 9.85 -6.60
C ARG A 72 3.80 8.83 -6.38
N GLY A 73 2.60 9.31 -6.08
CA GLY A 73 1.38 8.50 -5.96
C GLY A 73 0.90 8.30 -4.52
N ALA A 74 1.80 8.03 -3.58
CA ALA A 74 1.47 7.85 -2.16
C ALA A 74 2.68 8.22 -1.27
N PRO A 75 2.46 8.68 -0.02
CA PRO A 75 3.54 8.84 0.94
C PRO A 75 4.17 7.47 1.26
N LEU A 76 5.50 7.44 1.34
CA LEU A 76 6.27 6.26 1.71
C LEU A 76 6.68 6.38 3.17
N THR A 77 6.06 5.59 4.05
CA THR A 77 6.45 5.48 5.45
C THR A 77 7.61 4.50 5.60
N TYR A 78 8.62 4.84 6.40
CA TYR A 78 9.80 4.01 6.61
C TYR A 78 10.23 3.95 8.08
N ILE A 79 10.98 2.89 8.41
CA ILE A 79 11.75 2.73 9.64
C ILE A 79 13.13 2.19 9.28
N LEU A 80 14.19 2.76 9.87
CA LEU A 80 15.58 2.37 9.67
C LEU A 80 16.19 2.01 11.02
N GLY A 81 16.88 0.87 11.09
CA GLY A 81 17.76 0.51 12.21
C GLY A 81 19.21 0.80 11.83
N ILE A 82 19.75 1.91 12.32
CA ILE A 82 21.09 2.38 12.02
C ILE A 82 22.06 1.82 13.08
N PRO A 83 23.07 1.02 12.69
CA PRO A 83 24.06 0.54 13.65
C PRO A 83 24.96 1.70 14.09
N HIS A 84 25.11 1.87 15.40
CA HIS A 84 26.16 2.69 16.00
C HIS A 84 27.33 1.79 16.36
N HIS A 85 28.46 1.98 15.68
CA HIS A 85 29.74 1.47 16.14
C HIS A 85 30.29 2.45 17.18
N ASP A 86 30.08 2.12 18.45
CA ASP A 86 30.97 2.57 19.52
C ASP A 86 32.26 1.75 19.50
#